data_AF-A0ABD5Y9A9-F1
#
_entry.id   AF-A0ABD5Y9A9-F1
#
_cell.length_a   1.000
_cell.length_b   1.000
_cell.length_c   1.000
_cell.angle_alpha   90.00
_cell.angle_beta   90.00
_cell.angle_gamma   90.00
#
_symmetry.space_group_name_H-M   'P 1'
#
loop_
_entity.id
_entity.type
_entity.pdbx_description
1 polymer ?
#
loop_
_entity_poly.entity_id
_entity_poly.type
_entity_poly.pdbx_seq_one_letter_code
_entity_poly.pdbx_strand_id
1 'polypeptide(L)'
;MDWRSECRIHPAPLGAGILLALYKERNEEIFEALKRERTDIESNLGVELEWERLPEKQASRIKQPEDIDRTITDLTADQRNHLVEWGVDAMDEFQEEFEPRLSALGSS
;
A
#
# COMPACT_ATOMS: atom_id res chain seq x y z
N MET A 1 -12.54 -2.45 -12.64
CA MET A 1 -12.73 -2.07 -11.22
C MET A 1 -11.75 -0.94 -10.93
N ASP A 2 -12.22 0.20 -10.43
CA ASP A 2 -11.34 1.34 -10.10
C ASP A 2 -10.77 1.21 -8.67
N TRP A 3 -9.77 0.34 -8.52
CA TRP A 3 -9.14 0.06 -7.23
C TRP A 3 -8.20 1.18 -6.76
N ARG A 4 -7.79 2.11 -7.64
CA ARG A 4 -6.92 3.24 -7.29
C ARG A 4 -7.56 4.15 -6.23
N SER A 5 -8.89 4.22 -6.19
CA SER A 5 -9.64 4.94 -5.13
C SER A 5 -9.51 4.32 -3.73
N GLU A 6 -9.08 3.06 -3.66
CA GLU A 6 -8.80 2.31 -2.44
C GLU A 6 -7.31 2.37 -2.04
N CYS A 7 -6.46 2.96 -2.89
CA CYS A 7 -5.05 3.22 -2.60
C CYS A 7 -4.89 4.62 -1.98
N ARG A 8 -4.26 4.72 -0.80
CA ARG A 8 -4.12 6.01 -0.10
C ARG A 8 -2.80 6.11 0.64
N ILE A 9 -2.24 7.31 0.67
CA ILE A 9 -1.19 7.67 1.64
C ILE A 9 -1.87 7.83 3.01
N HIS A 10 -1.46 7.01 3.97
CA HIS A 10 -1.96 7.01 5.32
C HIS A 10 -0.90 7.53 6.30
N PRO A 11 -1.10 8.69 6.93
CA PRO A 11 -0.22 9.15 7.99
C PRO A 11 -0.40 8.30 9.24
N ALA A 12 0.70 7.83 9.81
CA ALA A 12 0.76 7.11 11.09
C ALA A 12 1.54 7.94 12.13
N PRO A 13 1.31 7.72 13.44
CA PRO A 13 2.03 8.44 14.48
C PRO A 13 3.56 8.32 14.40
N LEU A 14 4.09 7.26 13.77
CA LEU A 14 5.53 7.00 13.61
C LEU A 14 5.90 6.75 12.14
N GLY A 15 5.10 7.20 11.17
CA GLY A 15 5.30 6.82 9.78
C GLY A 15 4.39 7.52 8.79
N ALA A 16 4.70 7.37 7.51
CA ALA A 16 3.69 7.39 6.46
C ALA A 16 3.58 5.99 5.88
N GLY A 17 2.59 5.75 5.03
CA GLY A 17 2.55 4.50 4.30
C GLY A 17 1.52 4.51 3.21
N ILE A 18 1.79 3.81 2.12
CA ILE A 18 0.79 3.60 1.08
C ILE A 18 -0.02 2.38 1.49
N LEU A 19 -1.34 2.52 1.45
CA LEU A 19 -2.27 1.47 1.85
C LEU A 19 -3.20 1.15 0.69
N LEU A 20 -3.22 -0.12 0.30
CA LEU A 20 -4.24 -0.70 -0.56
C LEU A 20 -5.25 -1.46 0.28
N ALA A 21 -6.50 -1.03 0.25
CA ALA A 21 -7.59 -1.69 0.96
C ALA A 21 -8.44 -2.58 0.03
N LEU A 22 -8.77 -3.79 0.49
CA LEU A 22 -9.58 -4.76 -0.25
C LEU A 22 -10.87 -5.06 0.52
N TYR A 23 -12.00 -4.47 0.07
CA TYR A 23 -13.31 -4.53 0.75
C TYR A 23 -14.39 -5.35 0.01
N LYS A 24 -14.05 -6.07 -1.06
CA LYS A 24 -15.04 -6.78 -1.91
C LYS A 24 -15.32 -8.20 -1.45
N GLU A 25 -16.42 -8.79 -1.93
CA GLU A 25 -16.75 -10.22 -1.72
C GLU A 25 -15.58 -11.16 -2.06
N ARG A 26 -14.74 -10.77 -3.04
CA ARG A 26 -13.55 -11.52 -3.47
C ARG A 26 -12.25 -11.02 -2.85
N ASN A 27 -12.29 -10.25 -1.77
CA ASN A 27 -11.09 -9.64 -1.19
C ASN A 27 -10.06 -10.68 -0.73
N GLU A 28 -10.49 -11.79 -0.13
CA GLU A 28 -9.61 -12.86 0.32
C GLU A 28 -8.95 -13.55 -0.87
N GLU A 29 -9.70 -13.81 -1.95
CA GLU A 29 -9.14 -14.38 -3.17
C GLU A 29 -8.09 -13.45 -3.80
N ILE A 30 -8.40 -12.15 -3.91
CA ILE A 30 -7.49 -11.15 -4.45
C ILE A 30 -6.25 -11.03 -3.57
N PHE A 31 -6.43 -10.94 -2.25
CA PHE A 31 -5.33 -10.83 -1.31
C PHE A 31 -4.43 -12.06 -1.37
N GLU A 32 -4.99 -13.26 -1.40
CA GLU A 32 -4.20 -14.49 -1.49
C GLU A 32 -3.52 -14.67 -2.85
N ALA A 33 -4.13 -14.19 -3.94
CA ALA A 33 -3.48 -14.15 -5.25
C ALA A 33 -2.25 -13.24 -5.22
N LEU A 34 -2.41 -11.99 -4.75
CA LEU A 34 -1.30 -11.04 -4.61
C LEU A 34 -0.23 -11.54 -3.64
N LYS A 35 -0.62 -12.18 -2.54
CA LYS A 35 0.30 -12.70 -1.54
C LYS A 35 1.17 -13.85 -2.07
N ARG A 36 0.73 -14.58 -3.10
CA ARG A 36 1.57 -15.60 -3.77
C ARG A 36 2.69 -14.96 -4.58
N GLU A 37 2.48 -13.76 -5.08
CA GLU A 37 3.46 -12.95 -5.82
C GLU A 37 4.25 -12.01 -4.90
N ARG A 38 4.09 -12.14 -3.57
CA ARG A 38 4.68 -11.24 -2.56
C ARG A 38 6.17 -10.97 -2.79
N THR A 39 6.96 -12.02 -3.00
CA THR A 39 8.41 -11.88 -3.15
C THR A 39 8.77 -11.08 -4.41
N ASP A 40 8.05 -11.27 -5.50
CA ASP A 40 8.28 -10.53 -6.74
C ASP A 40 7.86 -9.06 -6.57
N ILE A 41 6.71 -8.82 -5.92
CA ILE A 41 6.21 -7.47 -5.61
C ILE A 41 7.19 -6.71 -4.73
N GLU A 42 7.61 -7.29 -3.60
CA GLU A 42 8.55 -6.67 -2.66
C GLU A 42 9.93 -6.45 -3.32
N SER A 43 10.36 -7.37 -4.19
CA SER A 43 11.61 -7.20 -4.94
C SER A 43 11.54 -6.08 -5.99
N ASN A 44 10.40 -5.89 -6.65
CA ASN A 44 10.22 -4.85 -7.66
C ASN A 44 10.11 -3.46 -7.02
N LEU A 45 9.43 -3.36 -5.88
CA LEU A 45 9.30 -2.12 -5.11
C LEU A 45 10.56 -1.81 -4.28
N GLY A 46 11.45 -2.80 -4.08
CA GLY A 46 12.66 -2.65 -3.28
C GLY A 46 12.39 -2.47 -1.77
N VAL A 47 11.19 -2.81 -1.30
CA VAL A 47 10.73 -2.62 0.08
C VAL A 47 9.91 -3.82 0.55
N GLU A 48 9.98 -4.12 1.85
CA GLU A 48 9.08 -5.11 2.45
C GLU A 48 7.70 -4.50 2.70
N LEU A 49 6.66 -5.25 2.35
CA LEU A 49 5.27 -4.82 2.56
C LEU A 49 4.68 -5.49 3.80
N GLU A 50 3.79 -4.77 4.47
CA GLU A 50 2.95 -5.28 5.55
C GLU A 50 1.66 -5.85 4.96
N TRP A 51 1.43 -7.16 5.14
CA TRP A 51 0.27 -7.88 4.63
C TRP A 51 -0.65 -8.29 5.78
N GLU A 52 -1.84 -7.71 5.85
CA GLU A 52 -2.76 -7.96 6.97
C GLU A 52 -4.17 -8.33 6.52
N ARG A 53 -4.71 -9.37 7.15
CA ARG A 53 -6.14 -9.69 7.08
C ARG A 53 -6.86 -9.07 8.26
N LEU A 54 -8.00 -8.45 8.00
CA LEU A 54 -8.85 -7.77 8.97
C LEU A 54 -10.21 -8.49 9.04
N PRO A 55 -10.29 -9.65 9.70
CA PRO A 55 -11.51 -10.47 9.71
C PRO A 55 -12.71 -9.73 10.30
N GLU A 56 -12.49 -8.90 11.32
CA GLU A 56 -13.55 -8.08 11.93
C GLU A 56 -14.17 -7.06 10.97
N LYS A 57 -13.39 -6.60 9.99
CA LYS A 57 -13.81 -5.61 8.99
C LYS A 57 -14.16 -6.24 7.64
N GLN A 58 -14.11 -7.57 7.53
CA GLN A 58 -14.20 -8.30 6.26
C GLN A 58 -13.36 -7.61 5.18
N ALA A 59 -12.10 -7.35 5.51
CA ALA A 59 -11.18 -6.62 4.65
C ALA A 59 -9.79 -7.22 4.72
N SER A 60 -8.97 -6.92 3.72
CA SER A 60 -7.52 -7.12 3.80
C SER A 60 -6.82 -5.83 3.40
N ARG A 61 -5.59 -5.63 3.91
CA ARG A 61 -4.75 -4.49 3.55
C ARG A 61 -3.34 -4.93 3.21
N ILE A 62 -2.75 -4.21 2.27
CA ILE A 62 -1.34 -4.30 1.93
C ILE A 62 -0.78 -2.90 2.14
N LYS A 63 0.30 -2.78 2.91
CA LYS A 63 0.89 -1.49 3.27
C LYS A 63 2.38 -1.45 2.96
N GLN A 64 2.81 -0.39 2.27
CA GLN A 64 4.21 0.00 2.19
C GLN A 64 4.49 1.00 3.31
N PRO A 65 5.25 0.64 4.35
CA PRO A 65 5.62 1.57 5.41
C PRO A 65 6.75 2.50 4.94
N GLU A 66 6.70 3.74 5.42
CA GLU A 66 7.84 4.67 5.42
C GLU A 66 8.12 5.08 6.86
N ASP A 67 9.32 4.71 7.32
CA ASP A 67 9.77 5.03 8.66
C ASP A 67 10.21 6.50 8.73
N ILE A 68 9.81 7.16 9.82
CA ILE A 68 10.31 8.48 10.15
C ILE A 68 10.89 8.46 11.57
N ASP A 69 12.00 9.19 11.74
CA ASP A 69 12.72 9.27 13.01
C ASP A 69 11.90 9.90 14.16
N ARG A 70 10.75 10.53 13.86
CA ARG A 70 9.92 11.28 14.81
C ARG A 70 8.45 11.13 14.52
N THR A 71 7.60 11.59 15.44
CA THR A 71 6.17 11.64 15.18
C THR A 71 5.83 12.63 14.06
N ILE A 72 4.76 12.34 13.31
CA ILE A 72 4.33 13.20 12.19
C ILE A 72 4.04 14.66 12.61
N THR A 73 3.70 14.87 13.88
CA THR A 73 3.45 16.21 14.46
C THR A 73 4.73 17.01 14.68
N ASP A 74 5.87 16.34 14.83
CA ASP A 74 7.14 16.93 15.26
C ASP A 74 8.18 16.99 14.12
N LEU A 75 7.73 16.76 12.89
CA LEU A 75 8.57 16.84 11.69
C LEU A 75 8.97 18.29 11.38
N THR A 76 10.22 18.47 10.99
CA THR A 76 10.70 19.72 10.38
C THR A 76 10.06 19.95 9.01
N ALA A 77 10.18 21.15 8.47
CA ALA A 77 9.72 21.45 7.11
C ALA A 77 10.38 20.54 6.06
N ASP A 78 11.69 20.29 6.19
CA ASP A 78 12.43 19.42 5.27
C ASP A 78 11.96 17.97 5.35
N GLN A 79 11.72 17.44 6.56
CA GLN A 79 11.18 16.09 6.75
C GLN A 79 9.76 15.95 6.17
N ARG A 80 8.93 16.99 6.31
CA ARG A 80 7.60 17.02 5.68
C ARG A 80 7.69 17.03 4.16
N ASN A 81 8.56 17.85 3.59
CA ASN A 81 8.77 17.91 2.15
C ASN A 81 9.26 16.58 1.61
N HIS A 82 10.21 15.95 2.30
CA HIS A 82 10.70 14.63 1.96
C HIS A 82 9.58 13.58 1.95
N LEU A 83 8.71 13.56 2.97
CA LEU A 83 7.55 12.66 3.00
C LEU A 83 6.54 12.90 1.87
N VAL A 84 6.37 14.16 1.44
CA VAL A 84 5.49 14.49 0.32
C VAL A 84 6.11 14.01 -0.98
N GLU A 85 7.40 14.26 -1.21
CA GLU A 85 8.14 13.79 -2.38
C GLU A 85 8.11 12.26 -2.46
N TRP A 86 8.55 11.60 -1.39
CA TRP A 86 8.46 10.14 -1.25
C TRP A 86 7.05 9.63 -1.52
N GLY A 87 6.03 10.25 -0.91
CA GLY A 87 4.65 9.78 -1.02
C GLY A 87 4.09 9.88 -2.45
N VAL A 88 4.55 10.86 -3.23
CA VAL A 88 4.17 10.98 -4.66
C VAL A 88 4.86 9.88 -5.48
N ASP A 89 6.17 9.73 -5.33
CA ASP A 89 6.96 8.77 -6.12
C ASP A 89 6.58 7.33 -5.79
N ALA A 90 6.52 7.00 -4.49
CA ALA A 90 6.15 5.67 -4.04
C ALA A 90 4.71 5.31 -4.43
N MET A 91 3.78 6.29 -4.49
CA MET A 91 2.41 6.03 -4.93
C MET A 91 2.35 5.65 -6.42
N ASP A 92 3.19 6.27 -7.25
CA ASP A 92 3.28 5.95 -8.66
C ASP A 92 3.82 4.53 -8.86
N GLU A 93 4.98 4.22 -8.25
CA GLU A 93 5.59 2.90 -8.30
C GLU A 93 4.66 1.80 -7.76
N PHE A 94 3.99 2.06 -6.63
CA PHE A 94 3.02 1.14 -6.06
C PHE A 94 1.84 0.92 -7.02
N GLN A 95 1.34 1.96 -7.68
CA GLN A 95 0.26 1.80 -8.65
C GLN A 95 0.70 1.00 -9.87
N GLU A 96 1.88 1.29 -10.41
CA GLU A 96 2.45 0.55 -11.55
C GLU A 96 2.62 -0.93 -11.24
N GLU A 97 3.06 -1.27 -10.02
CA GLU A 97 3.26 -2.66 -9.61
C GLU A 97 1.93 -3.40 -9.42
N PHE A 98 0.91 -2.77 -8.82
CA PHE A 98 -0.35 -3.46 -8.51
C PHE A 98 -1.37 -3.43 -9.66
N GLU A 99 -1.32 -2.45 -10.57
CA GLU A 99 -2.25 -2.32 -11.70
C GLU A 99 -2.36 -3.59 -12.58
N PRO A 100 -1.26 -4.17 -13.11
CA PRO A 100 -1.37 -5.34 -13.99
C PRO A 100 -1.96 -6.56 -13.26
N ARG A 101 -1.64 -6.74 -11.98
CA ARG A 101 -2.09 -7.87 -11.16
C ARG A 101 -3.56 -7.76 -10.80
N LEU A 102 -3.98 -6.57 -10.37
CA LEU A 102 -5.39 -6.31 -10.05
C LEU A 102 -6.27 -6.29 -11.29
N SER A 103 -5.75 -5.83 -12.42
CA SER A 103 -6.43 -5.91 -13.71
C SER A 103 -6.69 -7.36 -14.12
N ALA A 104 -5.68 -8.23 -14.02
CA ALA A 104 -5.81 -9.65 -14.34
C ALA A 104 -6.86 -10.37 -13.46
N LEU A 105 -6.98 -9.98 -12.19
CA LEU A 105 -7.95 -10.55 -11.24
C LEU A 105 -9.37 -9.97 -11.38
N GLY A 106 -9.49 -8.75 -11.90
CA GLY A 106 -10.73 -8.00 -12.08
C GLY A 106 -11.39 -8.12 -13.46
N SER A 107 -10.76 -8.82 -14.41
CA SER A 107 -11.25 -9.03 -15.79
C SER A 107 -12.19 -10.25 -15.95
N SER A 108 -12.76 -10.78 -14.87
CA SER A 108 -13.76 -11.87 -14.91
C SER A 108 -15.16 -11.40 -14.57
#